data_AF-A0A8T6VE28-F1
#
_entry.id   AF-A0A8T6VE28-F1
#
_cell.length_a   1.000
_cell.length_b   1.000
_cell.length_c   1.000
_cell.angle_alpha   90.00
_cell.angle_beta   90.00
_cell.angle_gamma   90.00
#
_symmetry.space_group_name_H-M   'P 1'
#
loop_
_entity.id
_entity.type
_entity.pdbx_description
1 polymer ?
#
loop_
_entity_poly.entity_id
_entity_poly.type
_entity_poly.pdbx_seq_one_letter_code
_entity_poly.pdbx_strand_id
1 'polypeptide(L)'
;QIYQKCLGCGVCTFLCPTCCCFDILDEERNGGKRVRIWDSCQFSCFTLEGSGHNPRPSGKERMRQRIMHKFNYFVKNYGESFCVGCGRCVQECPVNLDIREVVGAISARQEGVKNE
;
A
#
# COMPACT_ATOMS: atom_id res chain seq x y z
N GLN A 1 -12.82 -4.53 -9.70
CA GLN A 1 -12.89 -5.84 -9.02
C GLN A 1 -11.57 -6.29 -8.35
N ILE A 2 -10.39 -5.78 -8.75
CA ILE A 2 -9.08 -6.17 -8.20
C ILE A 2 -8.96 -6.10 -6.66
N TYR A 3 -9.50 -5.05 -6.02
CA TYR A 3 -9.33 -4.83 -4.58
C TYR A 3 -10.25 -5.69 -3.69
N GLN A 4 -11.28 -6.32 -4.25
CA GLN A 4 -12.40 -6.88 -3.47
C GLN A 4 -12.00 -8.01 -2.53
N LYS A 5 -10.95 -8.77 -2.88
CA LYS A 5 -10.42 -9.81 -1.99
C LYS A 5 -9.67 -9.22 -0.79
N CYS A 6 -9.14 -8.00 -0.90
CA CYS A 6 -8.28 -7.41 0.13
C CYS A 6 -9.07 -7.08 1.40
N LEU A 7 -8.65 -7.64 2.53
CA LEU A 7 -9.23 -7.35 3.84
C LEU A 7 -8.72 -6.04 4.45
N GLY A 8 -7.68 -5.43 3.88
CA GLY A 8 -7.01 -4.28 4.48
C GLY A 8 -6.16 -4.62 5.72
N CYS A 9 -5.79 -5.88 5.94
CA CYS A 9 -5.10 -6.34 7.16
C CYS A 9 -3.66 -5.81 7.35
N GLY A 10 -3.06 -5.19 6.32
CA GLY A 10 -1.73 -4.59 6.43
C GLY A 10 -0.54 -5.57 6.44
N VAL A 11 -0.73 -6.89 6.49
CA VAL A 11 0.38 -7.87 6.49
C VAL A 11 1.42 -7.61 5.38
N CYS A 12 0.93 -7.16 4.24
CA CYS A 12 1.73 -6.89 3.05
C CYS A 12 2.61 -5.62 3.18
N THR A 13 2.31 -4.69 4.10
CA THR A 13 3.20 -3.55 4.41
C THR A 13 4.24 -3.96 5.43
N PHE A 14 3.84 -4.57 6.55
CA PHE A 14 4.74 -4.96 7.64
C PHE A 14 5.82 -5.97 7.22
N LEU A 15 5.52 -6.89 6.31
CA LEU A 15 6.49 -7.89 5.86
C LEU A 15 7.32 -7.46 4.66
N CYS A 16 7.00 -6.34 4.03
CA CYS A 16 7.65 -5.95 2.79
C CYS A 16 8.91 -5.12 3.08
N PRO A 17 10.09 -5.52 2.58
CA PRO A 17 11.36 -4.86 2.94
C PRO A 17 11.48 -3.46 2.34
N THR A 18 10.71 -3.18 1.30
CA THR A 18 10.67 -1.87 0.63
C THR A 18 9.49 -1.02 1.12
N CYS A 19 8.69 -1.47 2.10
CA CYS A 19 7.62 -0.64 2.61
C CYS A 19 8.15 0.31 3.68
N CYS A 20 7.77 1.57 3.61
CA CYS A 20 8.21 2.63 4.50
C CYS A 20 7.01 3.39 5.11
N CYS A 21 5.87 2.71 5.27
CA CYS A 21 4.70 3.29 5.92
C CYS A 21 4.94 3.38 7.43
N PHE A 22 4.76 4.58 7.99
CA PHE A 22 4.89 4.83 9.42
C PHE A 22 3.87 5.89 9.84
N ASP A 23 3.53 5.86 11.12
CA ASP A 23 2.81 6.92 11.81
C ASP A 23 3.74 7.63 12.81
N ILE A 24 3.33 8.82 13.25
CA ILE A 24 4.05 9.63 14.23
C ILE A 24 3.21 9.70 15.50
N LEU A 25 3.75 9.18 16.60
CA LEU A 25 3.13 9.22 17.92
C LEU A 25 3.92 10.16 18.83
N ASP A 26 3.21 11.04 19.52
CA ASP A 26 3.75 11.82 20.63
C ASP A 26 3.47 11.08 21.94
N GLU A 27 4.50 10.50 22.55
CA GLU A 27 4.40 9.84 23.86
C GLU A 27 4.55 10.89 24.97
N GLU A 28 3.54 11.02 25.84
CA GLU A 28 3.53 12.00 26.94
C GLU A 28 4.44 11.60 28.12
N ARG A 29 4.82 10.32 28.21
CA ARG A 29 5.64 9.79 29.31
C ARG A 29 7.11 10.17 29.15
N ASN A 30 7.81 10.39 30.26
CA ASN A 30 9.26 10.69 30.32
C ASN A 30 9.68 11.98 29.60
N GLY A 31 8.91 13.05 29.75
CA GLY A 31 9.29 14.38 29.24
C GLY A 31 8.90 14.65 27.78
N GLY A 32 8.04 13.81 27.20
CA GLY A 32 7.53 14.01 25.84
C GLY A 32 8.54 13.56 24.78
N LYS A 33 8.22 12.50 24.02
CA LYS A 33 9.04 12.12 22.84
C LYS A 33 8.16 11.86 21.63
N ARG A 34 8.61 12.35 20.48
CA ARG A 34 8.01 12.06 19.18
C ARG A 34 8.69 10.84 18.57
N VAL A 35 7.94 9.77 18.36
CA VAL A 35 8.45 8.50 17.83
C VAL A 35 7.77 8.14 16.52
N ARG A 36 8.52 7.47 15.64
CA ARG A 36 7.96 6.84 14.44
C ARG A 36 7.61 5.39 14.77
N ILE A 37 6.38 5.02 14.47
CA ILE A 37 5.88 3.65 14.63
C ILE A 37 5.52 3.08 13.26
N TRP A 38 5.73 1.78 13.07
CA TRP A 38 5.33 1.12 11.83
C TRP A 38 3.82 1.18 11.64
N ASP A 39 3.39 1.53 10.44
CA ASP A 39 1.98 1.62 10.09
C ASP A 39 1.73 1.10 8.65
N SER A 40 0.48 1.13 8.20
CA SER A 40 0.04 0.54 6.95
C SER A 40 -0.87 1.48 6.18
N CYS A 41 -0.50 1.75 4.92
CA CYS A 41 -1.37 2.45 3.98
C CYS A 41 -2.69 1.73 3.64
N GLN A 42 -2.89 0.51 4.16
CA GLN A 42 -4.15 -0.23 4.03
C GLN A 42 -5.17 0.09 5.13
N PHE A 43 -4.75 0.74 6.22
CA PHE A 43 -5.65 1.13 7.31
C PHE A 43 -6.42 2.40 6.95
N SER A 44 -7.65 2.50 7.45
CA SER A 44 -8.54 3.63 7.16
C SER A 44 -8.04 4.94 7.78
N CYS A 45 -7.43 4.88 8.95
CA CYS A 45 -6.89 6.05 9.66
C CYS A 45 -5.60 6.61 9.04
N PHE A 46 -4.85 5.82 8.26
CA PHE A 46 -3.52 6.19 7.76
C PHE A 46 -3.50 7.54 7.01
N THR A 47 -4.61 7.88 6.34
CA THR A 47 -4.77 9.17 5.64
C THR A 47 -6.02 9.93 6.01
N LEU A 48 -6.53 9.67 7.20
CA LEU A 48 -7.57 10.51 7.75
C LEU A 48 -6.92 11.84 8.15
N GLU A 49 -7.33 12.92 7.51
CA GLU A 49 -6.85 14.26 7.81
C GLU A 49 -7.56 14.81 9.04
N GLY A 50 -6.96 15.82 9.69
CA GLY A 50 -7.55 16.48 10.86
C GLY A 50 -8.89 17.18 10.58
N SER A 51 -9.20 17.47 9.31
CA SER A 51 -10.50 17.98 8.86
C SER A 51 -11.61 16.93 8.87
N GLY A 52 -11.27 15.65 9.07
CA GLY A 52 -12.17 14.51 8.89
C GLY A 52 -12.25 14.03 7.44
N HIS A 53 -11.64 14.75 6.48
CA HIS A 53 -11.53 14.27 5.10
C HIS A 53 -10.57 13.08 5.03
N ASN A 54 -10.92 12.09 4.20
CA ASN A 54 -10.04 10.96 3.91
C ASN A 54 -9.92 10.79 2.40
N PRO A 55 -8.75 11.08 1.79
CA PRO A 55 -8.52 10.87 0.38
C PRO A 55 -8.61 9.39 -0.06
N ARG A 56 -8.60 8.45 0.90
CA ARG A 56 -8.66 7.01 0.65
C ARG A 56 -9.69 6.33 1.55
N PRO A 57 -10.99 6.67 1.37
CA PRO A 57 -12.05 6.24 2.29
C PRO A 57 -12.30 4.73 2.20
N SER A 58 -12.13 4.11 1.02
CA SER A 58 -12.41 2.69 0.82
C SER A 58 -11.15 1.86 0.54
N GLY A 59 -11.32 0.53 0.60
CA GLY A 59 -10.25 -0.41 0.24
C GLY A 59 -9.78 -0.27 -1.21
N LYS A 60 -10.62 0.27 -2.11
CA LYS A 60 -10.26 0.51 -3.51
C LYS A 60 -9.11 1.51 -3.62
N GLU A 61 -9.24 2.68 -2.99
CA GLU A 61 -8.23 3.73 -3.07
C GLU A 61 -6.96 3.32 -2.33
N ARG A 62 -7.08 2.61 -1.20
CA ARG A 62 -5.94 2.10 -0.42
C ARG A 62 -5.16 1.01 -1.16
N MET A 63 -5.85 0.07 -1.81
CA MET A 63 -5.19 -0.94 -2.64
C MET A 63 -4.53 -0.30 -3.86
N ARG A 64 -5.22 0.65 -4.51
CA ARG A 64 -4.64 1.45 -5.60
C ARG A 64 -3.33 2.12 -5.14
N GLN A 65 -3.33 2.75 -3.97
CA GLN A 65 -2.15 3.41 -3.42
C GLN A 65 -0.95 2.47 -3.30
N ARG A 66 -1.17 1.25 -2.76
CA ARG A 66 -0.11 0.24 -2.63
C ARG A 66 0.51 -0.12 -3.98
N ILE A 67 -0.32 -0.38 -5.00
CA ILE A 67 0.16 -0.74 -6.33
C ILE A 67 0.90 0.44 -6.96
N MET A 68 0.34 1.65 -6.88
CA MET A 68 0.95 2.85 -7.46
C MET A 68 2.29 3.19 -6.80
N HIS A 69 2.40 3.13 -5.47
CA HIS A 69 3.67 3.34 -4.76
C HIS A 69 4.75 2.35 -5.22
N LYS A 70 4.38 1.10 -5.47
CA LYS A 70 5.35 0.05 -5.83
C LYS A 70 5.77 0.09 -7.29
N PHE A 71 4.83 0.28 -8.20
CA PHE A 71 5.05 0.02 -9.63
C PHE A 71 4.86 1.24 -10.52
N ASN A 72 4.46 2.40 -9.98
CA ASN A 72 4.26 3.60 -10.78
C ASN A 72 5.06 4.81 -10.25
N TYR A 73 4.77 5.26 -9.03
CA TYR A 73 5.37 6.49 -8.49
C TYR A 73 6.88 6.34 -8.30
N PHE A 74 7.33 5.22 -7.73
CA PHE A 74 8.77 4.99 -7.55
C PHE A 74 9.50 4.83 -8.88
N VAL A 75 8.89 4.11 -9.84
CA VAL A 75 9.44 3.95 -11.20
C VAL A 75 9.57 5.32 -11.87
N LYS A 76 8.54 6.17 -11.77
CA LYS A 76 8.55 7.51 -12.35
C LYS A 76 9.61 8.42 -11.70
N ASN A 77 9.81 8.30 -10.39
CA ASN A 77 10.69 9.21 -9.65
C ASN A 77 12.16 8.75 -9.62
N TYR A 78 12.40 7.44 -9.64
CA TYR A 78 13.72 6.84 -9.40
C TYR A 78 14.14 5.81 -10.46
N GLY A 79 13.31 5.54 -11.46
CA GLY A 79 13.60 4.56 -12.53
C GLY A 79 13.43 3.10 -12.11
N GLU A 80 13.17 2.82 -10.83
CA GLU A 80 13.07 1.46 -10.30
C GLU A 80 11.75 1.16 -9.60
N SER A 81 11.33 -0.10 -9.64
CA SER A 81 10.16 -0.55 -8.90
C SER A 81 10.48 -0.70 -7.42
N PHE A 82 9.56 -0.31 -6.55
CA PHE A 82 9.71 -0.46 -5.10
C PHE A 82 9.28 -1.86 -4.63
N CYS A 83 9.75 -2.88 -5.33
CA CYS A 83 9.47 -4.30 -5.10
C CYS A 83 10.69 -5.15 -5.50
N VAL A 84 11.23 -5.92 -4.56
CA VAL A 84 12.40 -6.80 -4.79
C VAL A 84 12.02 -8.27 -5.06
N GLY A 85 10.73 -8.56 -5.26
CA GLY A 85 10.28 -9.93 -5.57
C GLY A 85 10.34 -10.93 -4.40
N CYS A 86 10.50 -10.50 -3.15
CA CYS A 86 10.68 -11.40 -2.00
C CYS A 86 9.50 -12.32 -1.64
N GLY A 87 8.33 -12.21 -2.29
CA GLY A 87 7.19 -13.14 -2.11
C GLY A 87 6.40 -13.06 -0.80
N ARG A 88 6.96 -12.49 0.28
CA ARG A 88 6.35 -12.48 1.63
C ARG A 88 4.92 -11.95 1.69
N CYS A 89 4.60 -10.92 0.91
CA CYS A 89 3.25 -10.36 0.90
C CYS A 89 2.19 -11.26 0.25
N VAL A 90 2.60 -12.24 -0.56
CA VAL A 90 1.71 -13.24 -1.17
C VAL A 90 1.58 -14.45 -0.24
N GLN A 91 2.70 -14.95 0.30
CA GLN A 91 2.71 -16.11 1.19
C GLN A 91 1.87 -15.90 2.45
N GLU A 92 1.96 -14.72 3.07
CA GLU A 92 1.27 -14.43 4.34
C GLU A 92 -0.09 -13.75 4.13
N CYS A 93 -0.61 -13.71 2.89
CA CYS A 93 -1.90 -13.10 2.62
C CYS A 93 -3.03 -14.05 3.04
N PRO A 94 -3.91 -13.70 3.99
CA PRO A 94 -4.98 -14.59 4.48
C PRO A 94 -6.04 -14.94 3.42
N VAL A 95 -6.06 -14.20 2.31
CA VAL A 95 -7.02 -14.32 1.21
C VAL A 95 -6.34 -14.70 -0.11
N ASN A 96 -5.06 -15.10 -0.06
CA ASN A 96 -4.27 -15.48 -1.23
C ASN A 96 -4.28 -14.41 -2.34
N LEU A 97 -4.15 -13.14 -1.95
CA LEU A 97 -4.04 -12.04 -2.93
C LEU A 97 -2.62 -12.00 -3.47
N ASP A 98 -2.46 -12.33 -4.75
CA ASP A 98 -1.18 -12.25 -5.44
C ASP A 98 -0.99 -10.89 -6.14
N ILE A 99 0.04 -10.15 -5.70
CA ILE A 99 0.35 -8.84 -6.28
C ILE A 99 0.79 -8.92 -7.76
N ARG A 100 1.34 -10.06 -8.20
CA ARG A 100 1.75 -10.29 -9.59
C ARG A 100 0.54 -10.39 -10.51
N GLU A 101 -0.48 -11.13 -10.08
CA GLU A 101 -1.77 -11.22 -10.80
C GLU A 101 -2.43 -9.84 -10.88
N VAL A 102 -2.39 -9.07 -9.79
CA VAL A 102 -2.92 -7.70 -9.77
C VAL A 102 -2.22 -6.82 -10.80
N VAL A 103 -0.89 -6.82 -10.84
CA VAL A 103 -0.12 -6.01 -11.80
C VAL A 103 -0.38 -6.48 -13.22
N GLY A 104 -0.35 -7.79 -13.49
CA GLY A 104 -0.63 -8.36 -14.81
C GLY A 104 -2.03 -7.98 -15.32
N ALA A 105 -3.05 -8.05 -14.44
CA ALA A 105 -4.42 -7.66 -14.78
C ALA A 105 -4.60 -6.15 -15.01
N ILE A 106 -3.69 -5.30 -14.51
CA ILE A 106 -3.68 -3.86 -14.81
C ILE A 106 -2.98 -3.63 -16.14
N SER A 107 -1.82 -4.25 -16.39
CA SER A 107 -1.08 -4.12 -17.63
C SER A 107 -1.91 -4.58 -18.85
N ALA A 108 -2.55 -5.75 -18.77
CA ALA A 108 -3.41 -6.24 -19.84
C ALA A 108 -4.58 -5.29 -20.17
N ARG A 109 -5.14 -4.62 -19.16
CA ARG A 109 -6.19 -3.60 -19.37
C ARG A 109 -5.64 -2.34 -20.03
N GLN A 110 -4.40 -1.94 -19.74
CA GLN A 110 -3.79 -0.78 -20.37
C GLN A 110 -3.46 -1.02 -21.84
N GLU A 111 -3.11 -2.25 -22.22
CA GLU A 111 -2.87 -2.62 -23.62
C GLU A 111 -4.17 -2.61 -24.43
N GLY A 112 -5.28 -3.11 -23.87
CA GLY A 112 -6.60 -3.03 -24.51
C GLY A 112 -7.04 -1.59 -24.79
N VAL A 113 -6.84 -0.66 -23.84
CA VAL A 113 -7.19 0.76 -23.99
C VAL A 113 -6.30 1.52 -24.98
N LYS A 114 -5.08 1.04 -25.25
CA LYS A 114 -4.19 1.66 -26.25
C LYS A 114 -4.49 1.22 -27.69
N ASN A 115 -5.21 0.11 -27.84
CA ASN A 115 -5.56 -0.48 -29.13
C ASN A 115 -6.99 -0.11 -29.58
N GLU A 116 -7.67 0.77 -28.83
CA GLU A 116 -8.93 1.46 -29.18
C GLU A 116 -8.63 2.94 -29.46
#